data_AF-A0AA38TXY1-F1
#
_entry.id   AF-A0AA38TXY1-F1
#
_cell.length_a   1.000
_cell.length_b   1.000
_cell.length_c   1.000
_cell.angle_alpha   90.00
_cell.angle_beta   90.00
_cell.angle_gamma   90.00
#
_symmetry.space_group_name_H-M   'P 1'
#
loop_
_entity.id
_entity.type
_entity.pdbx_description
1 polymer ?
#
loop_
_entity_poly.entity_id
_entity_poly.type
_entity_poly.pdbx_seq_one_letter_code
_entity_poly.pdbx_strand_id
1 'polypeptide(L)'
;MWRYPDNGSTFGSPMMSGAHLDTDTSSTSCCDVEMGIDLVIEGTGVFVDREGAGKHIEAGAKKVLITAPGKGDIPTYVVGVNADLYTHAENIISNASCTTNCLAPFVKVIDQKFGIIKGTMTTTHSYTGDQRLLDASHRDLRRARAAALNIVPTSTGAAKAVALVLPSLKGKLNGIALRVPTPNVSVVDLVVQVSKKTFAEEVNAAFREAADNELKGILSVCDEPLVSVDFRCSDVSSTVDSSLTMVMGDDMVKVIAWYDNEWGYSQRVVDLADIVAKNWK
;
A
#
# COMPACT_ATOMS: atom_id res chain seq x y z
N MET A 1 17.94 -3.42 13.96
CA MET A 1 17.32 -2.30 14.71
C MET A 1 17.98 -1.03 14.20
N TRP A 2 17.28 -0.29 13.34
CA TRP A 2 17.72 1.03 12.93
C TRP A 2 17.48 1.99 14.09
N ARG A 3 18.43 2.86 14.40
CA ARG A 3 18.20 3.97 15.33
C ARG A 3 17.60 5.12 14.52
N TYR A 4 16.62 5.80 15.09
CA TYR A 4 16.21 7.08 14.56
C TYR A 4 17.46 7.98 14.53
N PRO A 5 17.77 8.63 13.39
CA PRO A 5 19.04 9.34 13.22
C PRO A 5 19.19 10.56 14.14
N ASP A 6 18.14 10.94 14.86
CA ASP A 6 18.09 12.09 15.76
C ASP A 6 18.24 11.69 17.25
N ASN A 7 19.00 12.49 18.00
CA ASN A 7 19.36 12.25 19.41
C ASN A 7 18.26 12.71 20.40
N GLY A 8 17.00 12.31 20.18
CA GLY A 8 15.91 12.66 21.09
C GLY A 8 16.10 12.11 22.50
N SER A 9 16.12 12.97 23.53
CA SER A 9 16.19 12.56 24.93
C SER A 9 14.82 12.11 25.44
N THR A 10 14.64 10.80 25.67
CA THR A 10 13.40 10.25 26.20
C THR A 10 13.45 10.13 27.72
N PHE A 11 13.08 11.18 28.45
CA PHE A 11 12.54 11.07 29.81
C PHE A 11 11.68 12.31 30.11
N GLY A 12 10.36 12.14 30.23
CA GLY A 12 9.45 13.11 30.86
C GLY A 12 8.66 14.06 29.94
N SER A 13 9.01 14.19 28.66
CA SER A 13 8.19 14.84 27.61
C SER A 13 8.76 14.41 26.25
N PRO A 14 7.95 13.99 25.25
CA PRO A 14 8.51 13.49 24.02
C PRO A 14 8.79 14.69 23.13
N MET A 15 10.05 15.13 23.08
CA MET A 15 10.53 16.01 22.00
C MET A 15 11.26 15.16 20.97
N MET A 16 10.68 15.01 19.78
CA MET A 16 11.51 14.88 18.57
C MET A 16 11.94 16.29 18.19
N SER A 17 13.25 16.59 18.23
CA SER A 17 13.84 17.81 17.64
C SER A 17 13.08 19.14 17.84
N GLY A 18 12.54 19.37 19.04
CA GLY A 18 11.83 20.62 19.40
C GLY A 18 10.34 20.64 19.05
N ALA A 19 9.77 19.55 18.54
CA ALA A 19 8.32 19.36 18.41
C ALA A 19 7.70 18.88 19.74
N HIS A 20 6.55 19.46 20.11
CA HIS A 20 5.72 18.94 21.19
C HIS A 20 4.89 17.76 20.67
N LEU A 21 4.91 16.65 21.42
CA LEU A 21 4.09 15.47 21.17
C LEU A 21 3.07 15.32 22.30
N ASP A 22 1.80 15.35 21.94
CA ASP A 22 0.70 15.04 22.84
C ASP A 22 0.23 13.59 22.66
N THR A 23 -0.20 12.96 23.75
CA THR A 23 -0.66 11.57 23.76
C THR A 23 -2.07 11.50 24.34
N ASP A 24 -3.01 10.99 23.55
CA ASP A 24 -4.37 10.67 23.98
C ASP A 24 -4.75 9.27 23.48
N THR A 25 -5.58 8.57 24.24
CA THR A 25 -6.11 7.24 23.90
C THR A 25 -7.50 7.29 23.28
N SER A 26 -8.15 8.45 23.26
CA SER A 26 -9.52 8.65 22.78
C SER A 26 -9.55 9.36 21.42
N SER A 27 -10.22 8.78 20.42
CA SER A 27 -10.37 9.39 19.08
C SER A 27 -11.34 10.57 19.04
N THR A 28 -12.07 10.84 20.12
CA THR A 28 -13.02 11.96 20.22
C THR A 28 -12.43 13.17 20.95
N SER A 29 -11.25 13.05 21.55
CA SER A 29 -10.56 14.13 22.26
C SER A 29 -9.14 14.40 21.74
N CYS A 30 -8.58 13.49 20.92
CA CYS A 30 -7.22 13.63 20.40
C CYS A 30 -7.02 14.74 19.36
N CYS A 31 -8.09 15.37 18.87
CA CYS A 31 -8.02 16.40 17.81
C CYS A 31 -8.69 17.71 18.21
N ASP A 32 -8.61 18.09 19.50
CA ASP A 32 -9.20 19.33 20.02
C ASP A 32 -8.96 20.53 19.10
N VAL A 33 -9.99 21.34 18.91
CA VAL A 33 -10.02 22.50 18.01
C VAL A 33 -8.89 23.48 18.33
N GLU A 34 -8.46 23.56 19.59
CA GLU A 34 -7.34 24.39 20.02
C GLU A 34 -6.00 23.99 19.36
N MET A 35 -5.82 22.73 18.98
CA MET A 35 -4.61 22.25 18.29
C MET A 35 -4.57 22.63 16.80
N GLY A 36 -5.70 23.04 16.21
CA GLY A 36 -5.76 23.49 14.82
C GLY A 36 -5.39 22.42 13.79
N ILE A 37 -5.76 21.15 14.04
CA ILE A 37 -5.37 20.02 13.18
C ILE A 37 -6.11 20.07 11.83
N ASP A 38 -5.34 20.24 10.75
CA ASP A 38 -5.87 20.23 9.40
C ASP A 38 -6.15 18.79 8.90
N LEU A 39 -5.13 17.92 8.93
CA LEU A 39 -5.20 16.55 8.40
C LEU A 39 -4.76 15.53 9.45
N VAL A 40 -5.61 14.54 9.72
CA VAL A 40 -5.29 13.38 10.57
C VAL A 40 -4.86 12.20 9.70
N ILE A 41 -3.76 11.55 10.08
CA ILE A 41 -3.33 10.27 9.52
C ILE A 41 -3.88 9.16 10.41
N GLU A 42 -4.94 8.50 9.96
CA GLU A 42 -5.60 7.42 10.69
C GLU A 42 -4.88 6.08 10.44
N GLY A 43 -3.93 5.79 11.33
CA GLY A 43 -3.06 4.62 11.28
C GLY A 43 -3.35 3.50 12.29
N THR A 44 -4.45 3.58 13.03
CA THR A 44 -4.79 2.57 14.07
C THR A 44 -5.29 1.26 13.48
N GLY A 45 -5.85 1.31 12.27
CA GLY A 45 -6.53 0.17 11.63
C GLY A 45 -7.91 -0.16 12.20
N VAL A 46 -8.41 0.61 13.17
CA VAL A 46 -9.74 0.43 13.78
C VAL A 46 -10.78 1.30 13.07
N PHE A 47 -10.46 2.56 12.81
CA PHE A 47 -11.38 3.56 12.26
C PHE A 47 -11.29 3.65 10.73
N VAL A 48 -11.71 2.56 10.06
CA VAL A 48 -11.56 2.42 8.60
C VAL A 48 -12.87 2.64 7.82
N ASP A 49 -13.94 3.08 8.47
CA ASP A 49 -15.21 3.47 7.86
C ASP A 49 -15.52 4.94 8.14
N ARG A 50 -16.54 5.48 7.45
CA ARG A 50 -16.90 6.89 7.49
C ARG A 50 -17.33 7.35 8.89
N GLU A 51 -18.04 6.48 9.63
CA GLU A 51 -18.43 6.75 11.01
C GLU A 51 -17.20 6.76 11.94
N GLY A 52 -16.37 5.73 11.88
CA GLY A 52 -15.18 5.62 12.72
C GLY A 52 -14.18 6.76 12.48
N ALA A 53 -13.82 7.01 11.23
CA ALA A 53 -12.90 8.10 10.86
C ALA A 53 -13.54 9.48 11.06
N GLY A 54 -14.87 9.59 10.94
CA GLY A 54 -15.63 10.83 11.17
C GLY A 54 -15.50 11.36 12.59
N LYS A 55 -15.18 10.51 13.57
CA LYS A 55 -14.94 10.94 14.96
C LYS A 55 -13.79 11.94 15.09
N HIS A 56 -12.76 11.84 14.25
CA HIS A 56 -11.69 12.84 14.22
C HIS A 56 -12.18 14.20 13.71
N ILE A 57 -13.12 14.19 12.77
CA ILE A 57 -13.73 15.42 12.25
C ILE A 57 -14.61 16.07 13.32
N GLU A 58 -15.42 15.26 14.01
CA GLU A 58 -16.23 15.71 15.15
C GLU A 58 -15.36 16.30 16.27
N ALA A 59 -14.17 15.74 16.50
CA ALA A 59 -13.22 16.21 17.49
C ALA A 59 -12.56 17.55 17.11
N GLY A 60 -12.51 17.91 15.83
CA GLY A 60 -11.98 19.19 15.35
C GLY A 60 -11.11 19.13 14.11
N ALA A 61 -10.71 17.94 13.64
CA ALA A 61 -9.91 17.80 12.43
C ALA A 61 -10.69 18.18 11.17
N LYS A 62 -10.04 18.77 10.17
CA LYS A 62 -10.75 19.14 8.92
C LYS A 62 -10.83 17.97 7.93
N LYS A 63 -9.80 17.12 7.89
CA LYS A 63 -9.73 15.94 7.01
C LYS A 63 -9.05 14.74 7.68
N VAL A 64 -9.33 13.55 7.14
CA VAL A 64 -8.75 12.28 7.58
C VAL A 64 -8.24 11.49 6.39
N LEU A 65 -6.99 11.04 6.48
CA LEU A 65 -6.35 10.11 5.56
C LEU A 65 -6.17 8.75 6.23
N ILE A 66 -6.94 7.76 5.80
CA ILE A 66 -6.89 6.39 6.33
C ILE A 66 -5.73 5.62 5.69
N THR A 67 -4.87 5.00 6.51
CA THR A 67 -3.71 4.20 6.05
C THR A 67 -4.05 2.70 5.91
N ALA A 68 -5.26 2.41 5.46
CA ALA A 68 -5.80 1.09 5.20
C ALA A 68 -6.95 1.18 4.17
N PRO A 69 -7.40 0.07 3.55
CA PRO A 69 -8.58 0.09 2.69
C PRO A 69 -9.81 0.62 3.42
N GLY A 70 -10.34 1.75 2.94
CA GLY A 70 -11.58 2.31 3.44
C GLY A 70 -12.76 1.36 3.17
N LYS A 71 -13.67 1.26 4.14
CA LYS A 71 -14.93 0.53 3.98
C LYS A 71 -16.00 1.42 3.35
N GLY A 72 -16.90 0.82 2.58
CA GLY A 72 -18.01 1.53 1.96
C GLY A 72 -17.56 2.32 0.73
N ASP A 73 -17.94 3.59 0.68
CA ASP A 73 -17.77 4.48 -0.48
C ASP A 73 -16.63 5.50 -0.32
N ILE A 74 -15.71 5.26 0.62
CA ILE A 74 -14.58 6.16 0.88
C ILE A 74 -13.69 6.23 -0.37
N PRO A 75 -13.46 7.44 -0.93
CA PRO A 75 -12.57 7.63 -2.07
C PRO A 75 -11.18 7.07 -1.77
N THR A 76 -10.67 6.27 -2.70
CA THR A 76 -9.39 5.59 -2.57
C THR A 76 -8.43 6.12 -3.63
N TYR A 77 -7.24 6.50 -3.20
CA TYR A 77 -6.20 7.05 -4.07
C TYR A 77 -4.91 6.25 -3.93
N VAL A 78 -4.24 6.03 -5.06
CA VAL A 78 -2.89 5.47 -5.14
C VAL A 78 -2.03 6.44 -5.97
N VAL A 79 -0.94 6.91 -5.36
CA VAL A 79 0.00 7.85 -5.98
C VAL A 79 0.64 7.21 -7.21
N GLY A 80 0.73 7.98 -8.30
CA GLY A 80 1.16 7.51 -9.63
C GLY A 80 0.06 6.80 -10.44
N VAL A 81 -1.08 6.47 -9.82
CA VAL A 81 -2.19 5.76 -10.50
C VAL A 81 -3.36 6.69 -10.77
N ASN A 82 -4.03 7.18 -9.72
CA ASN A 82 -5.22 8.03 -9.81
C ASN A 82 -5.24 9.21 -8.80
N ALA A 83 -4.15 9.44 -8.07
CA ALA A 83 -4.08 10.52 -7.08
C ALA A 83 -4.17 11.93 -7.70
N ASP A 84 -3.91 12.06 -8.99
CA ASP A 84 -4.15 13.27 -9.79
C ASP A 84 -5.64 13.62 -9.91
N LEU A 85 -6.53 12.65 -9.72
CA LEU A 85 -7.98 12.85 -9.67
C LEU A 85 -8.49 13.29 -8.29
N TYR A 86 -7.58 13.48 -7.33
CA TYR A 86 -7.95 13.97 -6.00
C TYR A 86 -8.65 15.33 -6.10
N THR A 87 -9.74 15.48 -5.35
CA THR A 87 -10.39 16.77 -5.14
C THR A 87 -10.57 17.01 -3.66
N HIS A 88 -10.52 18.28 -3.23
CA HIS A 88 -10.67 18.65 -1.82
C HIS A 88 -12.11 18.48 -1.28
N ALA A 89 -13.02 17.90 -2.06
CA ALA A 89 -14.45 17.79 -1.74
C ALA A 89 -14.74 16.81 -0.59
N GLU A 90 -14.03 15.68 -0.55
CA GLU A 90 -14.26 14.64 0.45
C GLU A 90 -13.36 14.85 1.66
N ASN A 91 -13.93 14.72 2.86
CA ASN A 91 -13.19 14.94 4.12
C ASN A 91 -12.46 13.69 4.60
N ILE A 92 -12.85 12.51 4.12
CA ILE A 92 -12.25 11.23 4.50
C ILE A 92 -11.84 10.51 3.23
N ILE A 93 -10.56 10.16 3.15
CA ILE A 93 -9.99 9.45 1.99
C ILE A 93 -9.13 8.27 2.47
N SER A 94 -8.85 7.33 1.58
CA SER A 94 -8.03 6.14 1.86
C SER A 94 -6.82 6.06 0.94
N ASN A 95 -5.65 5.73 1.51
CA ASN A 95 -4.43 5.40 0.77
C ASN A 95 -4.37 3.92 0.35
N ALA A 96 -5.52 3.24 0.26
CA ALA A 96 -5.62 1.81 -0.02
C ALA A 96 -4.78 0.93 0.94
N SER A 97 -4.25 -0.20 0.45
CA SER A 97 -3.31 -1.06 1.19
C SER A 97 -1.90 -1.01 0.59
N CYS A 98 -0.90 -1.50 1.32
CA CYS A 98 0.47 -1.68 0.82
C CYS A 98 0.51 -2.57 -0.44
N THR A 99 -0.20 -3.71 -0.45
CA THR A 99 -0.28 -4.57 -1.63
C THR A 99 -0.98 -3.87 -2.81
N THR A 100 -2.00 -3.03 -2.58
CA THR A 100 -2.62 -2.24 -3.66
C THR A 100 -1.67 -1.20 -4.22
N ASN A 101 -0.89 -0.52 -3.37
CA ASN A 101 0.14 0.44 -3.80
C ASN A 101 1.26 -0.24 -4.59
N CYS A 102 1.62 -1.48 -4.27
CA CYS A 102 2.54 -2.27 -5.08
C CYS A 102 1.92 -2.72 -6.41
N LEU A 103 0.71 -3.27 -6.37
CA LEU A 103 0.06 -3.90 -7.53
C LEU A 103 -0.39 -2.90 -8.60
N ALA A 104 -1.03 -1.80 -8.19
CA ALA A 104 -1.71 -0.91 -9.13
C ALA A 104 -0.78 -0.21 -10.15
N PRO A 105 0.44 0.27 -9.79
CA PRO A 105 1.36 0.91 -10.74
C PRO A 105 1.75 0.01 -11.92
N PHE A 106 2.24 -1.20 -11.67
CA PHE A 106 2.66 -2.06 -12.79
C PHE A 106 1.45 -2.70 -13.51
N VAL A 107 0.32 -2.89 -12.84
CA VAL A 107 -0.94 -3.28 -13.50
C VAL A 107 -1.43 -2.19 -14.48
N LYS A 108 -1.31 -0.90 -14.11
CA LYS A 108 -1.62 0.23 -15.00
C LYS A 108 -0.78 0.13 -16.28
N VAL A 109 0.52 -0.13 -16.16
CA VAL A 109 1.42 -0.28 -17.32
C VAL A 109 0.99 -1.46 -18.19
N ILE A 110 0.71 -2.63 -17.60
CA ILE A 110 0.29 -3.80 -18.38
C ILE A 110 -1.04 -3.53 -19.10
N ASP A 111 -2.05 -2.97 -18.41
CA ASP A 111 -3.36 -2.70 -19.02
C ASP A 111 -3.26 -1.69 -20.16
N GLN A 112 -2.48 -0.62 -19.99
CA GLN A 112 -2.32 0.41 -21.01
C GLN A 112 -1.55 -0.08 -22.24
N LYS A 113 -0.52 -0.90 -22.06
CA LYS A 113 0.36 -1.34 -23.17
C LYS A 113 -0.12 -2.63 -23.82
N PHE A 114 -0.73 -3.54 -23.05
CA PHE A 114 -1.08 -4.89 -23.51
C PHE A 114 -2.56 -5.26 -23.35
N GLY A 115 -3.33 -4.51 -22.55
CA GLY A 115 -4.76 -4.73 -22.31
C GLY A 115 -5.05 -5.99 -21.49
N ILE A 116 -5.42 -5.84 -20.22
CA ILE A 116 -5.71 -7.00 -19.36
C ILE A 116 -7.12 -7.54 -19.65
N ILE A 117 -7.21 -8.84 -19.93
CA ILE A 117 -8.47 -9.57 -20.04
C ILE A 117 -8.94 -10.01 -18.64
N LYS A 118 -8.09 -10.74 -17.93
CA LYS A 118 -8.34 -11.25 -16.57
C LYS A 118 -7.04 -11.77 -15.96
N GLY A 119 -7.00 -11.92 -14.64
CA GLY A 119 -5.85 -12.53 -13.97
C GLY A 119 -6.07 -12.78 -12.50
N THR A 120 -5.06 -13.37 -11.89
CA THR A 120 -5.00 -13.62 -10.46
C THR A 120 -3.67 -13.17 -9.90
N MET A 121 -3.67 -12.74 -8.65
CA MET A 121 -2.44 -12.44 -7.92
C MET A 121 -2.33 -13.26 -6.64
N THR A 122 -1.11 -13.59 -6.27
CA THR A 122 -0.74 -14.09 -4.94
C THR A 122 0.29 -13.16 -4.35
N THR A 123 0.13 -12.73 -3.10
CA THR A 123 1.20 -12.01 -2.41
C THR A 123 1.77 -12.88 -1.33
N THR A 124 3.07 -13.13 -1.40
CA THR A 124 3.84 -13.69 -0.28
C THR A 124 4.25 -12.50 0.58
N HIS A 125 3.59 -12.37 1.72
CA HIS A 125 3.59 -11.15 2.50
C HIS A 125 4.26 -11.41 3.85
N SER A 126 5.14 -10.50 4.28
CA SER A 126 5.69 -10.51 5.63
C SER A 126 4.58 -10.50 6.70
N TYR A 127 4.82 -11.07 7.87
CA TYR A 127 3.80 -11.03 8.91
C TYR A 127 3.59 -9.59 9.44
N THR A 128 2.42 -9.31 9.99
CA THR A 128 2.05 -7.97 10.48
C THR A 128 1.52 -8.02 11.91
N GLY A 129 1.33 -6.86 12.55
CA GLY A 129 0.78 -6.76 13.91
C GLY A 129 -0.62 -7.37 14.12
N ASP A 130 -1.39 -7.58 13.05
CA ASP A 130 -2.69 -8.28 13.08
C ASP A 130 -2.56 -9.79 13.42
N GLN A 131 -1.40 -10.41 13.16
CA GLN A 131 -1.16 -11.83 13.47
C GLN A 131 -0.77 -12.07 14.93
N ARG A 132 -0.54 -13.32 15.32
CA ARG A 132 -0.21 -13.71 16.69
C ARG A 132 1.19 -14.32 16.78
N LEU A 133 1.93 -13.99 17.85
CA LEU A 133 3.25 -14.56 18.09
C LEU A 133 3.16 -16.05 18.44
N LEU A 134 2.21 -16.40 19.30
CA LEU A 134 1.80 -17.77 19.63
C LEU A 134 0.37 -18.00 19.16
N ASP A 135 -0.07 -19.25 19.07
CA ASP A 135 -1.47 -19.56 18.75
C ASP A 135 -2.42 -18.86 19.75
N ALA A 136 -3.31 -17.99 19.26
CA ALA A 136 -4.20 -17.18 20.09
C ALA A 136 -5.48 -16.77 19.34
N SER A 137 -6.47 -16.22 20.06
CA SER A 137 -7.75 -15.87 19.45
C SER A 137 -7.63 -14.80 18.35
N HIS A 138 -8.32 -15.05 17.24
CA HIS A 138 -8.44 -14.15 16.11
C HIS A 138 -9.68 -14.51 15.27
N ARG A 139 -10.33 -13.52 14.65
CA ARG A 139 -11.54 -13.72 13.81
C ARG A 139 -11.29 -14.59 12.57
N ASP A 140 -10.10 -14.44 11.98
CA ASP A 140 -9.56 -15.34 10.96
C ASP A 140 -8.73 -16.41 11.66
N LEU A 141 -9.24 -17.65 11.67
CA LEU A 141 -8.63 -18.80 12.36
C LEU A 141 -7.25 -19.19 11.79
N ARG A 142 -6.91 -18.76 10.58
CA ARG A 142 -5.57 -18.98 10.03
C ARG A 142 -4.59 -17.97 10.61
N ARG A 143 -4.99 -16.70 10.73
CA ARG A 143 -4.18 -15.64 11.39
C ARG A 143 -4.06 -15.80 12.90
N ALA A 144 -4.90 -16.65 13.50
CA ALA A 144 -4.79 -17.09 14.90
C ALA A 144 -3.50 -17.90 15.18
N ARG A 145 -2.86 -18.45 14.14
CA ARG A 145 -1.68 -19.32 14.28
C ARG A 145 -0.38 -18.53 14.39
N ALA A 146 0.60 -19.09 15.08
CA ALA A 146 1.92 -18.49 15.32
C ALA A 146 2.59 -17.99 14.02
N ALA A 147 2.72 -16.67 13.90
CA ALA A 147 3.09 -15.99 12.66
C ALA A 147 4.52 -16.32 12.18
N ALA A 148 5.46 -16.42 13.13
CA ALA A 148 6.87 -16.66 12.83
C ALA A 148 7.22 -18.13 12.54
N LEU A 149 6.22 -19.02 12.50
CA LEU A 149 6.41 -20.46 12.31
C LEU A 149 5.57 -21.06 11.17
N ASN A 150 4.74 -20.27 10.49
CA ASN A 150 3.77 -20.77 9.52
C ASN A 150 3.77 -19.97 8.22
N ILE A 151 3.44 -20.66 7.13
CA ILE A 151 2.87 -20.02 5.93
C ILE A 151 1.36 -19.97 6.15
N VAL A 152 0.79 -18.77 6.27
CA VAL A 152 -0.62 -18.56 6.64
C VAL A 152 -1.41 -18.03 5.45
N PRO A 153 -2.24 -18.87 4.77
CA PRO A 153 -3.06 -18.41 3.67
C PRO A 153 -4.22 -17.55 4.18
N THR A 154 -4.45 -16.38 3.61
CA THR A 154 -5.56 -15.49 3.99
C THR A 154 -6.12 -14.78 2.77
N SER A 155 -7.31 -14.21 2.91
CA SER A 155 -7.90 -13.37 1.87
C SER A 155 -7.16 -12.03 1.78
N THR A 156 -7.15 -11.44 0.59
CA THR A 156 -6.70 -10.07 0.37
C THR A 156 -7.72 -9.32 -0.47
N GLY A 157 -7.96 -8.06 -0.10
CA GLY A 157 -8.79 -7.15 -0.89
C GLY A 157 -8.03 -6.46 -2.01
N ALA A 158 -6.70 -6.59 -2.07
CA ALA A 158 -5.85 -5.74 -2.91
C ALA A 158 -6.20 -5.80 -4.40
N ALA A 159 -6.37 -7.00 -4.95
CA ALA A 159 -6.75 -7.20 -6.35
C ALA A 159 -8.11 -6.58 -6.68
N LYS A 160 -9.07 -6.66 -5.76
CA LYS A 160 -10.39 -6.02 -5.90
C LYS A 160 -10.30 -4.51 -5.76
N ALA A 161 -9.44 -4.02 -4.87
CA ALA A 161 -9.20 -2.59 -4.65
C ALA A 161 -8.53 -1.91 -5.84
N VAL A 162 -7.79 -2.64 -6.69
CA VAL A 162 -7.29 -2.10 -7.97
C VAL A 162 -8.43 -1.53 -8.81
N ALA A 163 -9.62 -2.15 -8.80
CA ALA A 163 -10.77 -1.63 -9.54
C ALA A 163 -11.30 -0.28 -9.03
N LEU A 164 -10.95 0.12 -7.79
CA LEU A 164 -11.32 1.45 -7.25
C LEU A 164 -10.44 2.56 -7.84
N VAL A 165 -9.20 2.23 -8.21
CA VAL A 165 -8.21 3.18 -8.76
C VAL A 165 -8.02 3.04 -10.27
N LEU A 166 -8.36 1.89 -10.84
CA LEU A 166 -8.38 1.58 -12.28
C LEU A 166 -9.72 0.93 -12.65
N PRO A 167 -10.79 1.73 -12.87
CA PRO A 167 -12.14 1.21 -13.08
C PRO A 167 -12.29 0.25 -14.26
N SER A 168 -11.44 0.35 -15.29
CA SER A 168 -11.37 -0.56 -16.45
C SER A 168 -11.09 -2.02 -16.07
N LEU A 169 -10.56 -2.25 -14.86
CA LEU A 169 -10.19 -3.56 -14.34
C LEU A 169 -11.22 -4.18 -13.40
N LYS A 170 -12.39 -3.54 -13.24
CA LYS A 170 -13.47 -4.06 -12.40
C LYS A 170 -13.87 -5.48 -12.81
N GLY A 171 -13.75 -6.41 -11.88
CA GLY A 171 -14.08 -7.83 -12.08
C GLY A 171 -13.03 -8.65 -12.83
N LYS A 172 -11.90 -8.05 -13.25
CA LYS A 172 -10.84 -8.75 -14.01
C LYS A 172 -9.78 -9.40 -13.13
N LEU A 173 -9.57 -8.89 -11.92
CA LEU A 173 -8.51 -9.34 -11.01
C LEU A 173 -9.08 -9.86 -9.69
N ASN A 174 -8.48 -10.94 -9.18
CA ASN A 174 -8.74 -11.46 -7.85
C ASN A 174 -7.43 -12.04 -7.27
N GLY A 175 -7.41 -12.45 -6.00
CA GLY A 175 -6.20 -13.00 -5.43
C GLY A 175 -6.27 -13.43 -3.98
N ILE A 176 -5.14 -13.97 -3.52
CA ILE A 176 -4.94 -14.42 -2.14
C ILE A 176 -3.62 -13.87 -1.59
N ALA A 177 -3.43 -14.00 -0.27
CA ALA A 177 -2.16 -13.72 0.39
C ALA A 177 -1.67 -14.95 1.14
N LEU A 178 -0.36 -15.13 1.17
CA LEU A 178 0.35 -16.09 2.00
C LEU A 178 1.23 -15.30 2.96
N ARG A 179 0.89 -15.27 4.26
CA ARG A 179 1.77 -14.63 5.25
C ARG A 179 2.92 -15.57 5.58
N VAL A 180 4.15 -15.08 5.62
CA VAL A 180 5.34 -15.89 5.87
C VAL A 180 6.20 -15.34 7.00
N PRO A 181 7.11 -16.15 7.60
CA PRO A 181 7.98 -15.75 8.72
C PRO A 181 9.10 -14.75 8.38
N THR A 182 8.79 -13.68 7.66
CA THR A 182 9.70 -12.57 7.39
C THR A 182 9.16 -11.29 8.04
N PRO A 183 10.04 -10.44 8.61
CA PRO A 183 9.60 -9.30 9.41
C PRO A 183 9.12 -8.13 8.56
N ASN A 184 9.67 -7.95 7.35
CA ASN A 184 9.29 -6.90 6.41
C ASN A 184 9.75 -7.30 5.00
N VAL A 185 9.24 -6.57 4.01
CA VAL A 185 9.28 -6.80 2.57
C VAL A 185 8.39 -7.95 2.16
N SER A 186 7.61 -7.70 1.14
CA SER A 186 6.64 -8.61 0.57
C SER A 186 6.80 -8.63 -0.94
N VAL A 187 6.22 -9.64 -1.58
CA VAL A 187 6.27 -9.79 -3.03
C VAL A 187 4.88 -10.10 -3.57
N VAL A 188 4.57 -9.51 -4.71
CA VAL A 188 3.38 -9.82 -5.51
C VAL A 188 3.81 -10.68 -6.69
N ASP A 189 3.08 -11.77 -6.87
CA ASP A 189 3.05 -12.59 -8.07
C ASP A 189 1.74 -12.32 -8.80
N LEU A 190 1.80 -11.69 -9.96
CA LEU A 190 0.65 -11.44 -10.83
C LEU A 190 0.73 -12.32 -12.07
N VAL A 191 -0.33 -13.07 -12.35
CA VAL A 191 -0.51 -13.81 -13.60
C VAL A 191 -1.76 -13.29 -14.30
N VAL A 192 -1.60 -12.76 -15.52
CA VAL A 192 -2.68 -12.14 -16.30
C VAL A 192 -2.69 -12.65 -17.73
N GLN A 193 -3.89 -12.76 -18.28
CA GLN A 193 -4.09 -12.88 -19.71
C GLN A 193 -4.22 -11.48 -20.32
N VAL A 194 -3.46 -11.21 -21.38
CA VAL A 194 -3.46 -9.94 -22.11
C VAL A 194 -4.06 -10.10 -23.51
N SER A 195 -4.62 -9.03 -24.08
CA SER A 195 -5.22 -9.06 -25.41
C SER A 195 -4.22 -8.82 -26.54
N LYS A 196 -3.19 -8.00 -26.29
CA LYS A 196 -2.08 -7.79 -27.21
C LYS A 196 -0.99 -8.81 -26.91
N LYS A 197 -0.65 -9.61 -27.93
CA LYS A 197 0.46 -10.57 -27.86
C LYS A 197 1.77 -9.87 -27.55
N THR A 198 2.59 -10.49 -26.70
CA THR A 198 3.82 -9.90 -26.16
C THR A 198 4.87 -10.97 -25.86
N PHE A 199 6.05 -10.56 -25.40
CA PHE A 199 7.13 -11.39 -24.91
C PHE A 199 7.85 -10.67 -23.76
N ALA A 200 8.65 -11.37 -22.97
CA ALA A 200 9.14 -10.88 -21.68
C ALA A 200 9.91 -9.56 -21.78
N GLU A 201 10.74 -9.40 -22.81
CA GLU A 201 11.53 -8.20 -23.04
C GLU A 201 10.66 -6.99 -23.40
N GLU A 202 9.56 -7.16 -24.15
CA GLU A 202 8.61 -6.06 -24.43
C GLU A 202 7.88 -5.63 -23.14
N VAL A 203 7.49 -6.59 -22.30
CA VAL A 203 6.88 -6.31 -20.99
C VAL A 203 7.85 -5.55 -20.09
N ASN A 204 9.09 -6.02 -19.97
CA ASN A 204 10.13 -5.36 -19.17
C ASN A 204 10.48 -3.96 -19.70
N ALA A 205 10.54 -3.78 -21.02
CA ALA A 205 10.78 -2.47 -21.62
C ALA A 205 9.66 -1.47 -21.27
N ALA A 206 8.41 -1.91 -21.28
CA ALA A 206 7.28 -1.07 -20.88
C ALA A 206 7.38 -0.63 -19.41
N PHE A 207 7.85 -1.51 -18.50
CA PHE A 207 8.07 -1.13 -17.11
C PHE A 207 9.20 -0.12 -16.94
N ARG A 208 10.30 -0.26 -17.68
CA ARG A 208 11.40 0.70 -17.63
C ARG A 208 10.97 2.07 -18.15
N GLU A 209 10.27 2.10 -19.28
CA GLU A 209 9.71 3.33 -19.83
C GLU A 209 8.83 4.05 -18.80
N ALA A 210 7.94 3.32 -18.13
CA ALA A 210 7.08 3.90 -17.11
C ALA A 210 7.85 4.35 -15.85
N ALA A 211 8.84 3.57 -15.41
CA ALA A 211 9.68 3.89 -14.25
C ALA A 211 10.56 5.13 -14.47
N ASP A 212 11.03 5.36 -15.70
CA ASP A 212 11.84 6.54 -16.05
C ASP A 212 10.98 7.81 -16.26
N ASN A 213 9.67 7.63 -16.48
CA ASN A 213 8.73 8.70 -16.81
C ASN A 213 7.59 8.83 -15.77
N GLU A 214 6.37 8.41 -16.13
CA GLU A 214 5.14 8.73 -15.39
C GLU A 214 5.02 8.06 -14.03
N LEU A 215 5.80 7.00 -13.76
CA LEU A 215 5.88 6.31 -12.47
C LEU A 215 7.23 6.49 -11.78
N LYS A 216 8.01 7.52 -12.15
CA LYS A 216 9.28 7.83 -11.50
C LYS A 216 9.11 8.05 -10.00
N GLY A 217 9.89 7.34 -9.20
CA GLY A 217 9.81 7.35 -7.74
C GLY A 217 8.69 6.48 -7.16
N ILE A 218 7.85 5.86 -8.00
CA ILE A 218 6.75 4.97 -7.59
C ILE A 218 7.02 3.52 -8.03
N LEU A 219 7.53 3.34 -9.25
CA LEU A 219 7.91 2.06 -9.84
C LEU A 219 9.41 2.04 -10.10
N SER A 220 10.07 0.92 -9.82
CA SER A 220 11.42 0.64 -10.28
C SER A 220 11.49 -0.75 -10.93
N VAL A 221 12.57 -1.00 -11.67
CA VAL A 221 12.86 -2.29 -12.31
C VAL A 221 14.23 -2.74 -11.83
N CYS A 222 14.34 -3.99 -11.38
CA CYS A 222 15.56 -4.62 -10.90
C CYS A 222 15.93 -5.79 -11.81
N ASP A 223 17.20 -5.81 -12.24
CA ASP A 223 17.80 -6.88 -13.04
C ASP A 223 18.65 -7.85 -12.21
N GLU A 224 19.01 -7.41 -11.00
CA GLU A 224 19.84 -8.17 -10.09
C GLU A 224 19.02 -9.26 -9.38
N PRO A 225 19.58 -10.46 -9.16
CA PRO A 225 18.89 -11.56 -8.49
C PRO A 225 18.86 -11.35 -6.96
N LEU A 226 18.14 -10.32 -6.54
CA LEU A 226 17.99 -9.91 -5.14
C LEU A 226 16.91 -10.71 -4.41
N VAL A 227 16.89 -10.61 -3.09
CA VAL A 227 15.89 -11.24 -2.21
C VAL A 227 15.23 -10.21 -1.30
N SER A 228 14.22 -10.63 -0.52
CA SER A 228 13.35 -9.72 0.24
C SER A 228 14.10 -8.68 1.07
N VAL A 229 15.18 -9.06 1.75
CA VAL A 229 15.90 -8.18 2.67
C VAL A 229 16.55 -6.98 1.98
N ASP A 230 16.83 -7.09 0.68
CA ASP A 230 17.53 -6.09 -0.13
C ASP A 230 16.61 -4.91 -0.51
N PHE A 231 15.28 -5.13 -0.47
CA PHE A 231 14.29 -4.08 -0.77
C PHE A 231 13.81 -3.33 0.47
N ARG A 232 14.39 -3.58 1.65
CA ARG A 232 14.02 -2.85 2.88
C ARG A 232 14.38 -1.38 2.75
N CYS A 233 13.52 -0.51 3.27
CA CYS A 233 13.66 0.94 3.16
C CYS A 233 13.70 1.45 1.71
N SER A 234 13.09 0.71 0.77
CA SER A 234 12.90 1.17 -0.60
C SER A 234 11.79 2.23 -0.66
N ASP A 235 12.10 3.41 -1.20
CA ASP A 235 11.17 4.53 -1.29
C ASP A 235 10.07 4.35 -2.34
N VAL A 236 10.23 3.38 -3.25
CA VAL A 236 9.24 3.10 -4.31
C VAL A 236 8.13 2.19 -3.79
N SER A 237 6.96 2.25 -4.41
CA SER A 237 5.83 1.37 -4.07
C SER A 237 5.99 -0.05 -4.61
N SER A 238 6.73 -0.20 -5.72
CA SER A 238 6.87 -1.45 -6.44
C SER A 238 8.22 -1.53 -7.14
N THR A 239 8.92 -2.64 -6.98
CA THR A 239 10.12 -2.96 -7.75
C THR A 239 9.88 -4.24 -8.53
N VAL A 240 9.73 -4.12 -9.85
CA VAL A 240 9.58 -5.27 -10.75
C VAL A 240 10.89 -6.03 -10.84
N ASP A 241 10.84 -7.33 -10.61
CA ASP A 241 11.96 -8.25 -10.83
C ASP A 241 11.92 -8.71 -12.29
N SER A 242 12.71 -8.05 -13.13
CA SER A 242 12.69 -8.25 -14.58
C SER A 242 13.12 -9.67 -14.99
N SER A 243 13.96 -10.29 -14.16
CA SER A 243 14.52 -11.63 -14.36
C SER A 243 13.46 -12.73 -14.21
N LEU A 244 12.37 -12.41 -13.50
CA LEU A 244 11.25 -13.31 -13.23
C LEU A 244 10.01 -13.02 -14.08
N THR A 245 10.07 -12.04 -14.99
CA THR A 245 9.02 -11.81 -15.99
C THR A 245 8.95 -13.01 -16.93
N MET A 246 7.77 -13.61 -17.07
CA MET A 246 7.54 -14.73 -17.97
C MET A 246 6.35 -14.45 -18.87
N VAL A 247 6.45 -14.91 -20.12
CA VAL A 247 5.31 -14.96 -21.03
C VAL A 247 5.15 -16.41 -21.50
N MET A 248 3.99 -16.99 -21.22
CA MET A 248 3.61 -18.33 -21.64
C MET A 248 2.66 -18.25 -22.82
N GLY A 249 2.98 -18.97 -23.90
CA GLY A 249 2.36 -18.75 -25.19
C GLY A 249 2.79 -17.38 -25.72
N ASP A 250 1.84 -16.48 -25.93
CA ASP A 250 2.08 -15.08 -26.27
C ASP A 250 1.12 -14.12 -25.57
N ASP A 251 0.25 -14.63 -24.68
CA ASP A 251 -0.84 -13.89 -24.08
C ASP A 251 -0.97 -14.08 -22.55
N MET A 252 -0.19 -14.97 -21.94
CA MET A 252 -0.19 -15.18 -20.49
C MET A 252 1.09 -14.62 -19.86
N VAL A 253 0.97 -13.46 -19.23
CA VAL A 253 2.09 -12.72 -18.63
C VAL A 253 2.12 -12.98 -17.13
N LYS A 254 3.30 -13.32 -16.60
CA LYS A 254 3.61 -13.38 -15.18
C LYS A 254 4.63 -12.31 -14.83
N VAL A 255 4.35 -11.53 -13.79
CA VAL A 255 5.24 -10.48 -13.27
C VAL A 255 5.39 -10.64 -11.77
N ILE A 256 6.64 -10.54 -11.30
CA ILE A 256 6.98 -10.52 -9.89
C ILE A 256 7.38 -9.09 -9.50
N ALA A 257 6.83 -8.58 -8.40
CA ALA A 257 7.17 -7.25 -7.91
C ALA A 257 7.32 -7.22 -6.38
N TRP A 258 8.47 -6.72 -5.92
CA TRP A 258 8.80 -6.52 -4.52
C TRP A 258 8.27 -5.20 -3.99
N TYR A 259 8.01 -5.14 -2.69
CA TYR A 259 7.65 -3.91 -1.99
C TYR A 259 7.99 -4.01 -0.50
N ASP A 260 8.58 -2.95 0.04
CA ASP A 260 8.62 -2.75 1.48
C ASP A 260 7.21 -2.35 1.95
N ASN A 261 6.52 -3.28 2.59
CA ASN A 261 5.13 -3.11 3.00
C ASN A 261 4.95 -2.10 4.15
N GLU A 262 6.05 -1.64 4.78
CA GLU A 262 6.02 -0.62 5.82
C GLU A 262 6.56 0.72 5.28
N TRP A 263 7.80 0.74 4.78
CA TRP A 263 8.49 1.97 4.39
C TRP A 263 7.92 2.57 3.11
N GLY A 264 7.87 1.82 2.02
CA GLY A 264 7.34 2.30 0.74
C GLY A 264 5.88 2.75 0.87
N TYR A 265 5.08 2.03 1.67
CA TYR A 265 3.71 2.44 1.97
C TYR A 265 3.65 3.74 2.80
N SER A 266 4.54 3.92 3.79
CA SER A 266 4.62 5.15 4.58
C SER A 266 5.00 6.36 3.72
N GLN A 267 5.91 6.20 2.76
CA GLN A 267 6.23 7.24 1.77
C GLN A 267 4.97 7.64 0.99
N ARG A 268 4.14 6.67 0.55
CA ARG A 268 2.87 6.97 -0.14
C ARG A 268 1.85 7.70 0.73
N VAL A 269 1.83 7.46 2.04
CA VAL A 269 0.99 8.24 2.96
C VAL A 269 1.43 9.70 2.99
N VAL A 270 2.74 9.95 3.06
CA VAL A 270 3.32 11.30 3.02
C VAL A 270 3.03 11.98 1.68
N ASP A 271 3.26 11.29 0.56
CA ASP A 271 3.00 11.82 -0.78
C ASP A 271 1.53 12.21 -0.97
N LEU A 272 0.59 11.37 -0.52
CA LEU A 272 -0.83 11.68 -0.60
C LEU A 272 -1.22 12.82 0.33
N ALA A 273 -0.64 12.91 1.53
CA ALA A 273 -0.84 14.04 2.43
C ALA A 273 -0.33 15.36 1.81
N ASP A 274 0.81 15.35 1.10
CA ASP A 274 1.33 16.50 0.36
C ASP A 274 0.39 16.90 -0.80
N ILE A 275 -0.17 15.94 -1.53
CA ILE A 275 -1.21 16.21 -2.56
C ILE A 275 -2.43 16.89 -1.92
N VAL A 276 -2.89 16.41 -0.76
CA VAL A 276 -4.00 17.03 -0.03
C VAL A 276 -3.65 18.47 0.38
N ALA A 277 -2.46 18.69 0.95
CA ALA A 277 -1.99 19.99 1.41
C ALA A 277 -1.83 21.01 0.26
N LYS A 278 -1.31 20.59 -0.90
CA LYS A 278 -1.20 21.45 -2.09
C LYS A 278 -2.55 21.87 -2.67
N ASN A 279 -3.60 21.10 -2.40
CA ASN A 279 -4.96 21.37 -2.84
C ASN A 279 -5.84 21.93 -1.70
N TRP A 280 -5.23 22.37 -0.59
CA TRP A 280 -5.96 22.88 0.56
C TRP A 280 -6.77 24.13 0.21
N LYS A 281 -8.02 24.20 0.70
CA LYS A 281 -8.96 25.30 0.44
C LYS A 281 -9.52 25.87 1.73
#